data_AF-A0A077FFP0-F1
#
_entry.id   AF-A0A077FFP0-F1
#
_cell.length_a   1.000
_cell.length_b   1.000
_cell.length_c   1.000
_cell.angle_alpha   90.00
_cell.angle_beta   90.00
_cell.angle_gamma   90.00
#
_symmetry.space_group_name_H-M   'P 1'
#
loop_
_entity.id
_entity.type
_entity.pdbx_description
1 polymer ?
#
loop_
_entity_poly.entity_id
_entity_poly.type
_entity_poly.pdbx_seq_one_letter_code
_entity_poly.pdbx_strand_id
1 'polypeptide(L)'
;MTATAAGAPIGGLLVAHGTNNIYEGVGNIYNGPDAPGVIGPTRHAYRHVFSDTSDGDMAYYSADLFLSVLGMTKKVRTPESFEIFLKDPINYKRSYQQAGKITLAFEALIDYYSIKSMTQVESQK
;
A
#
# COMPACT_ATOMS: atom_id res chain seq x y z
N MET A 1 -8.28 -22.12 -9.92
CA MET A 1 -9.09 -21.52 -8.84
C MET A 1 -8.30 -21.10 -7.60
N THR A 2 -7.13 -21.68 -7.29
CA THR A 2 -6.35 -21.36 -6.07
C THR A 2 -5.71 -19.96 -6.04
N ALA A 3 -5.32 -19.40 -7.19
CA ALA A 3 -4.66 -18.10 -7.26
C ALA A 3 -5.59 -16.91 -6.92
N THR A 4 -6.89 -17.04 -7.13
CA THR A 4 -7.87 -15.94 -6.92
C THR A 4 -8.26 -15.82 -5.44
N ALA A 5 -8.32 -16.92 -4.71
CA ALA A 5 -8.72 -16.95 -3.30
C ALA A 5 -7.68 -16.26 -2.38
N ALA A 6 -6.38 -16.43 -2.65
CA ALA A 6 -5.32 -15.74 -1.90
C ALA A 6 -5.08 -14.30 -2.42
N GLY A 7 -5.34 -14.03 -3.70
CA GLY A 7 -5.13 -12.72 -4.30
C GLY A 7 -6.14 -11.66 -3.88
N ALA A 8 -7.41 -12.04 -3.65
CA ALA A 8 -8.47 -11.10 -3.29
C ALA A 8 -8.26 -10.44 -1.90
N PRO A 9 -7.89 -11.18 -0.83
CA PRO A 9 -7.56 -10.56 0.46
C PRO A 9 -6.39 -9.59 0.39
N ILE A 10 -5.31 -9.96 -0.32
CA ILE A 10 -4.13 -9.09 -0.50
C ILE A 10 -4.51 -7.83 -1.29
N GLY A 11 -5.29 -7.99 -2.35
CA GLY A 11 -5.83 -6.86 -3.12
C GLY A 11 -6.70 -5.94 -2.27
N GLY A 12 -7.54 -6.51 -1.39
CA GLY A 12 -8.36 -5.75 -0.45
C GLY A 12 -7.51 -4.93 0.52
N LEU A 13 -6.45 -5.51 1.08
CA LEU A 13 -5.52 -4.79 1.95
C LEU A 13 -4.79 -3.65 1.23
N LEU A 14 -4.33 -3.88 0.00
CA LEU A 14 -3.71 -2.84 -0.84
C LEU A 14 -4.67 -1.66 -1.06
N VAL A 15 -5.93 -1.95 -1.41
CA VAL A 15 -6.94 -0.90 -1.57
C VAL A 15 -7.18 -0.19 -0.24
N ALA A 16 -7.30 -0.92 0.87
CA ALA A 16 -7.57 -0.35 2.19
C ALA A 16 -6.45 0.57 2.70
N HIS A 17 -5.18 0.28 2.44
CA HIS A 17 -4.08 1.16 2.81
C HIS A 17 -3.98 2.35 1.83
N GLY A 18 -4.09 2.11 0.53
CA GLY A 18 -4.05 3.18 -0.48
C GLY A 18 -5.16 4.22 -0.29
N THR A 19 -6.41 3.79 -0.03
CA THR A 19 -7.51 4.72 0.26
C THR A 19 -7.33 5.43 1.59
N ASN A 20 -6.77 4.76 2.61
CA ASN A 20 -6.47 5.38 3.90
C ASN A 20 -5.36 6.45 3.78
N ASN A 21 -4.30 6.18 3.01
CA ASN A 21 -3.23 7.14 2.73
C ASN A 21 -3.77 8.38 1.99
N ILE A 22 -4.70 8.21 1.03
CA ILE A 22 -5.39 9.33 0.38
C ILE A 22 -6.22 10.12 1.40
N TYR A 23 -7.01 9.44 2.24
CA TYR A 23 -7.85 10.09 3.24
C TYR A 23 -7.03 10.91 4.26
N GLU A 24 -6.01 10.29 4.86
CA GLU A 24 -5.11 10.97 5.82
C GLU A 24 -4.35 12.09 5.13
N GLY A 25 -3.83 11.86 3.92
CA GLY A 25 -3.10 12.86 3.15
C GLY A 25 -3.94 14.09 2.81
N VAL A 26 -5.15 13.91 2.28
CA VAL A 26 -6.08 15.01 1.97
C VAL A 26 -6.50 15.74 3.25
N GLY A 27 -6.81 15.00 4.31
CA GLY A 27 -7.16 15.58 5.61
C GLY A 27 -6.02 16.44 6.19
N ASN A 28 -4.78 15.97 6.11
CA ASN A 28 -3.60 16.71 6.55
C ASN A 28 -3.35 17.98 5.72
N ILE A 29 -3.56 17.92 4.40
CA ILE A 29 -3.47 19.11 3.53
C ILE A 29 -4.55 20.13 3.89
N TYR A 30 -5.78 19.67 4.09
CA TYR A 30 -6.92 20.54 4.39
C TYR A 30 -6.80 21.22 5.76
N ASN A 31 -6.39 20.47 6.78
CA ASN A 31 -6.24 20.98 8.15
C ASN A 31 -4.97 21.82 8.33
N GLY A 32 -3.98 21.67 7.44
CA GLY A 32 -2.70 22.37 7.50
C GLY A 32 -1.65 21.67 8.38
N PRO A 33 -0.39 22.14 8.31
CA PRO A 33 0.76 21.47 8.93
C PRO A 33 0.78 21.53 10.46
N ASP A 34 0.09 22.51 11.05
CA ASP A 34 0.07 22.72 12.51
C ASP A 34 -1.04 21.90 13.20
N ALA A 35 -1.94 21.29 12.43
CA ALA A 35 -3.01 20.46 12.96
C ALA A 35 -2.49 19.05 13.32
N PRO A 36 -3.09 18.38 14.33
CA PRO A 36 -2.83 16.97 14.57
C PRO A 36 -3.10 16.13 13.32
N GLY A 37 -2.21 15.17 13.05
CA GLY A 37 -2.35 14.29 11.89
C GLY A 37 -3.68 13.52 11.89
N VAL A 38 -4.39 13.56 10.77
CA VAL A 38 -5.62 12.81 10.56
C VAL A 38 -5.31 11.32 10.62
N ILE A 39 -6.14 10.56 11.35
CA ILE A 39 -6.04 9.12 11.48
C ILE A 39 -7.24 8.51 10.76
N GLY A 40 -6.97 7.72 9.73
CA GLY A 40 -7.97 7.03 8.96
C GLY A 40 -8.39 5.68 9.59
N PRO A 41 -9.46 5.07 9.07
CA PRO A 41 -10.05 3.86 9.65
C PRO A 41 -9.11 2.65 9.59
N THR A 42 -8.29 2.50 8.55
CA THR A 42 -7.37 1.36 8.42
C THR A 42 -6.29 1.43 9.49
N ARG A 43 -5.63 2.59 9.64
CA ARG A 43 -4.61 2.80 10.68
C ARG A 43 -5.19 2.67 12.08
N HIS A 44 -6.39 3.19 12.30
CA HIS A 44 -7.10 3.00 13.57
C HIS A 44 -7.33 1.52 13.90
N ALA A 45 -7.66 0.69 12.92
CA ALA A 45 -7.83 -0.74 13.13
C ALA A 45 -6.52 -1.42 13.59
N TYR A 46 -5.37 -1.05 13.03
CA TYR A 46 -4.07 -1.56 13.50
C TYR A 46 -3.81 -1.18 14.96
N ARG A 47 -3.97 0.10 15.32
CA ARG A 47 -3.81 0.55 16.72
C ARG A 47 -4.72 -0.22 17.68
N HIS A 48 -5.93 -0.53 17.25
CA HIS A 48 -6.86 -1.33 18.04
C HIS A 48 -6.39 -2.78 18.20
N VAL A 49 -5.96 -3.44 17.13
CA VAL A 49 -5.46 -4.83 17.15
C VAL A 49 -4.20 -4.96 18.02
N PHE A 50 -3.28 -4.01 17.93
CA PHE A 50 -2.05 -4.01 18.71
C PHE A 50 -2.22 -3.45 20.13
N SER A 51 -3.38 -2.87 20.44
CA SER A 51 -3.68 -2.22 21.74
C SER A 51 -2.66 -1.15 22.16
N ASP A 52 -1.90 -0.63 21.20
CA ASP A 52 -0.87 0.38 21.38
C ASP A 52 -0.77 1.24 20.12
N THR A 53 -0.54 2.55 20.31
CA THR A 53 -0.49 3.50 19.19
C THR A 53 0.80 3.41 18.41
N SER A 54 1.93 3.22 19.08
CA SER A 54 3.27 3.16 18.46
C SER A 54 3.44 1.85 17.69
N ASP A 55 3.15 0.72 18.33
CA ASP A 55 3.24 -0.60 17.71
C ASP A 55 2.19 -0.76 16.60
N GLY A 56 0.99 -0.22 16.78
CA GLY A 56 -0.05 -0.21 15.75
C GLY A 56 0.34 0.64 14.52
N ASP A 57 0.93 1.82 14.73
CA ASP A 57 1.42 2.66 13.64
C ASP A 57 2.58 2.00 12.90
N MET A 58 3.53 1.42 13.65
CA MET A 58 4.65 0.68 13.07
C MET A 58 4.16 -0.53 12.25
N ALA A 59 3.17 -1.26 12.76
CA ALA A 59 2.54 -2.37 12.04
C ALA A 59 1.81 -1.90 10.77
N TYR A 60 1.08 -0.78 10.82
CA TYR A 60 0.40 -0.20 9.66
C TYR A 60 1.41 0.17 8.55
N TYR A 61 2.44 0.97 8.87
CA TYR A 61 3.40 1.43 7.86
C TYR A 61 4.28 0.29 7.32
N SER A 62 4.65 -0.67 8.17
CA SER A 62 5.41 -1.85 7.70
C SER A 62 4.56 -2.75 6.80
N ALA A 63 3.28 -2.94 7.11
CA ALA A 63 2.36 -3.69 6.26
C ALA A 63 2.12 -2.97 4.93
N ASP A 64 1.93 -1.65 4.93
CA ASP A 64 1.79 -0.83 3.72
C ASP A 64 2.99 -1.04 2.78
N LEU A 65 4.21 -0.80 3.26
CA LEU A 65 5.44 -0.98 2.48
C LEU A 65 5.60 -2.41 1.94
N PHE A 66 5.30 -3.41 2.77
CA PHE A 66 5.37 -4.80 2.35
C PHE A 66 4.35 -5.13 1.24
N LEU A 67 3.12 -4.66 1.40
CA LEU A 67 2.06 -4.82 0.42
C LEU A 67 2.40 -4.10 -0.89
N SER A 68 2.96 -2.90 -0.83
CA SER A 68 3.45 -2.14 -1.99
C SER A 68 4.51 -2.91 -2.77
N VAL A 69 5.53 -3.44 -2.10
CA VAL A 69 6.56 -4.28 -2.74
C VAL A 69 5.95 -5.55 -3.36
N LEU A 70 5.07 -6.25 -2.66
CA LEU A 70 4.37 -7.41 -3.20
C LEU A 70 3.50 -7.04 -4.41
N GLY A 71 2.79 -5.91 -4.32
CA GLY A 71 1.90 -5.37 -5.34
C GLY A 71 2.64 -5.01 -6.62
N MET A 72 3.83 -4.40 -6.49
CA MET A 72 4.72 -4.00 -7.59
C MET A 72 5.48 -5.18 -8.21
N THR A 73 5.82 -6.20 -7.42
CA THR A 73 6.57 -7.35 -7.91
C THR A 73 5.69 -8.46 -8.44
N LYS A 74 4.37 -8.45 -8.22
CA LYS A 74 3.50 -9.50 -8.79
C LYS A 74 3.52 -9.52 -10.32
N LYS A 75 3.40 -10.70 -10.91
CA LYS A 75 3.23 -10.86 -12.36
C LYS A 75 1.78 -10.58 -12.74
N VAL A 76 1.56 -9.67 -13.67
CA VAL A 76 0.23 -9.34 -14.21
C VAL A 76 0.22 -9.57 -15.72
N ARG A 77 -0.93 -10.00 -16.23
CA ARG A 77 -1.11 -10.25 -17.65
C ARG A 77 -0.95 -8.94 -18.41
N THR A 78 -0.15 -8.97 -19.46
CA THR A 78 0.07 -7.82 -20.35
C THR A 78 -1.27 -7.47 -21.02
N PRO A 79 -1.67 -6.19 -21.08
CA PRO A 79 -2.86 -5.77 -21.80
C PRO A 79 -2.80 -6.29 -23.23
N GLU A 80 -3.95 -6.67 -23.79
CA GLU A 80 -4.06 -7.12 -25.19
C GLU A 80 -3.27 -8.40 -25.54
N SER A 81 -2.70 -9.10 -24.56
CA SER A 81 -2.09 -10.42 -24.79
C SER A 81 -3.15 -11.49 -25.08
N PHE A 82 -2.84 -12.42 -25.96
CA PHE A 82 -3.66 -13.61 -26.22
C PHE A 82 -3.00 -14.86 -25.61
N GLU A 83 -3.73 -15.60 -24.79
CA GLU A 83 -3.24 -16.85 -24.17
C GLU A 83 -3.73 -18.06 -24.98
N ILE A 84 -2.80 -18.71 -25.68
CA ILE A 84 -3.03 -20.04 -26.26
C ILE A 84 -2.80 -21.11 -25.18
N PHE A 85 -1.83 -20.87 -24.29
CA PHE A 85 -1.53 -21.71 -23.14
C PHE A 85 -1.82 -20.96 -21.84
N LEU A 86 -2.39 -21.69 -20.88
CA LEU A 86 -2.71 -21.18 -19.56
C LEU A 86 -1.45 -20.64 -18.87
N LYS A 87 -1.44 -19.34 -18.57
CA LYS A 87 -0.34 -18.65 -17.85
C LYS A 87 1.03 -18.75 -18.53
N ASP A 88 1.08 -18.66 -19.86
CA ASP A 88 2.34 -18.56 -20.60
C ASP A 88 3.18 -17.36 -20.08
N PRO A 89 4.42 -17.58 -19.59
CA PRO A 89 5.28 -16.50 -19.09
C PRO A 89 5.48 -15.33 -20.06
N ILE A 90 5.39 -15.56 -21.38
CA ILE A 90 5.55 -14.51 -22.39
C ILE A 90 4.47 -13.42 -22.28
N ASN A 91 3.29 -13.79 -21.76
CA ASN A 91 2.14 -12.91 -21.64
C ASN A 91 2.11 -12.12 -20.32
N TYR A 92 3.07 -12.33 -19.41
CA TYR A 92 3.09 -11.71 -18.09
C TYR A 92 4.35 -10.87 -17.88
N LYS A 93 4.15 -9.63 -17.40
CA LYS A 93 5.24 -8.78 -16.91
C LYS A 93 5.02 -8.46 -15.44
N ARG A 94 6.06 -7.96 -14.77
CA ARG A 94 5.92 -7.46 -13.40
C ARG A 94 5.02 -6.22 -13.43
N SER A 95 4.18 -6.02 -12.42
CA SER A 95 3.22 -4.90 -12.43
C SER A 95 3.90 -3.54 -12.49
N TYR A 96 5.07 -3.35 -11.86
CA TYR A 96 5.84 -2.10 -11.97
C TYR A 96 6.27 -1.78 -13.41
N GLN A 97 6.46 -2.80 -14.27
CA GLN A 97 6.83 -2.61 -15.69
C GLN A 97 5.64 -2.17 -16.54
N GLN A 98 4.42 -2.40 -16.05
CA GLN A 98 3.17 -2.04 -16.72
C GLN A 98 2.53 -0.80 -16.09
N ALA A 99 2.96 -0.39 -14.89
CA ALA A 99 2.48 0.79 -14.22
C ALA A 99 2.90 2.06 -14.97
N GLY A 100 2.01 3.07 -14.96
CA GLY A 100 2.33 4.39 -15.51
C GLY A 100 3.38 5.11 -14.66
N LYS A 101 4.15 6.01 -15.28
CA LYS A 101 5.19 6.80 -14.57
C LYS A 101 4.62 7.61 -13.41
N ILE A 102 3.41 8.17 -13.57
CA ILE A 102 2.72 8.94 -12.53
C ILE A 102 2.37 8.04 -11.35
N THR A 103 1.84 6.84 -11.62
CA THR A 103 1.52 5.85 -10.58
C THR A 103 2.76 5.45 -9.79
N LEU A 104 3.88 5.17 -10.47
CA LEU A 104 5.15 4.84 -9.81
C LEU A 104 5.70 6.00 -8.98
N ALA A 105 5.60 7.23 -9.46
CA ALA A 105 6.04 8.41 -8.71
C ALA A 105 5.18 8.63 -7.44
N PHE A 106 3.87 8.40 -7.55
CA PHE A 106 2.95 8.51 -6.42
C PHE A 106 3.23 7.42 -5.37
N GLU A 107 3.43 6.17 -5.79
CA GLU A 107 3.83 5.08 -4.91
C GLU A 107 5.12 5.41 -4.14
N ALA A 108 6.15 5.86 -4.86
CA ALA A 108 7.43 6.23 -4.25
C ALA A 108 7.30 7.39 -3.24
N LEU A 109 6.41 8.36 -3.50
CA LEU A 109 6.14 9.45 -2.57
C LEU A 109 5.44 8.94 -1.30
N ILE A 110 4.43 8.08 -1.45
CA ILE A 110 3.73 7.48 -0.31
C ILE A 110 4.71 6.65 0.53
N ASP A 111 5.47 5.75 -0.09
CA ASP A 111 6.44 4.90 0.58
C ASP A 111 7.48 5.73 1.36
N TYR A 112 7.95 6.84 0.77
CA TYR A 112 8.84 7.78 1.46
C TYR A 112 8.21 8.35 2.73
N TYR A 113 6.95 8.78 2.68
CA TYR A 113 6.26 9.28 3.87
C TYR A 113 5.97 8.18 4.89
N SER A 114 5.68 6.95 4.47
CA SER A 114 5.53 5.80 5.37
C SER A 114 6.83 5.53 6.14
N ILE A 115 7.98 5.47 5.45
CA ILE A 115 9.30 5.31 6.09
C ILE A 115 9.60 6.47 7.05
N LYS A 116 9.38 7.71 6.61
CA LYS A 116 9.56 8.89 7.47
C LYS A 116 8.72 8.79 8.73
N SER A 117 7.46 8.36 8.60
CA SER A 117 6.55 8.20 9.74
C SER A 117 7.02 7.10 10.69
N MET A 118 7.54 5.97 10.17
CA MET A 118 8.15 4.92 11.00
C MET A 118 9.33 5.45 11.82
N THR A 119 10.25 6.19 11.20
CA THR A 119 11.40 6.77 11.93
C THR A 119 10.98 7.76 13.00
N GLN A 120 9.89 8.50 12.77
CA GLN A 120 9.31 9.39 13.77
C GLN A 120 8.69 8.62 14.93
N VAL A 121 7.94 7.54 14.66
CA VAL A 121 7.35 6.69 15.70
C VAL A 121 8.44 6.05 16.57
N GLU A 122 9.50 5.54 15.96
CA GLU A 122 10.63 4.93 16.69
C GLU A 122 11.36 5.95 17.60
N SER A 123 11.52 7.19 17.14
CA SER A 123 12.14 8.27 17.92
C SER A 123 11.32 8.70 19.16
N GLN A 124 10.02 8.40 19.18
CA GLN A 124 9.11 8.77 20.27
C GLN A 124 8.89 7.65 21.30
N LYS A 125 9.53 6.48 21.10
CA LYS A 125 9.43 5.30 21.97
C LYS A 125 10.56 5.29 23.00
#